data_AF-A0A355B4Z4-F1
#
_entry.id   AF-A0A355B4Z4-F1
#
_cell.length_a   1.000
_cell.length_b   1.000
_cell.length_c   1.000
_cell.angle_alpha   90.00
_cell.angle_beta   90.00
_cell.angle_gamma   90.00
#
_symmetry.space_group_name_H-M   'P 1'
#
loop_
_entity.id
_entity.type
_entity.pdbx_description
1 polymer ?
#
loop_
_entity_poly.entity_id
_entity_poly.type
_entity_poly.pdbx_seq_one_letter_code
_entity_poly.pdbx_strand_id
1 'polypeptide(L)'
;MEPCVAVIHATRAAVTPIEEAFDRLWPEADTISLLDESLSVDLEKAGELTPALMTRVGRLARFAKAGGADAILFSCSAFGEAIESARSSMEIPVLKLNEAMLEEALAAGSRIRLVATFEPSIRSILKELGEMSAGRSRKSRRTFVSFPML
;
A
#
# COMPACT_ATOMS: atom_id res chain seq x y z
N MET A 1 -8.36 -6.33 24.49
CA MET A 1 -8.88 -5.36 23.51
C MET A 1 -8.49 -5.91 22.17
N GLU A 2 -9.44 -6.04 21.26
CA GLU A 2 -9.18 -6.50 19.89
C GLU A 2 -8.37 -5.42 19.16
N PRO A 3 -7.34 -5.79 18.37
CA PRO A 3 -6.51 -4.80 17.68
C PRO A 3 -7.32 -4.11 16.59
N CYS A 4 -7.25 -2.78 16.54
CA CYS A 4 -7.94 -1.98 15.52
C CYS A 4 -7.00 -1.60 14.37
N VAL A 5 -7.32 -2.04 13.15
CA VAL A 5 -6.57 -1.70 11.94
C VAL A 5 -7.38 -0.72 11.08
N ALA A 6 -6.85 0.50 10.92
CA ALA A 6 -7.41 1.44 9.98
C ALA A 6 -6.86 1.19 8.58
N VAL A 7 -7.74 1.00 7.60
CA VAL A 7 -7.37 0.86 6.19
C VAL A 7 -7.72 2.14 5.44
N ILE A 8 -6.70 2.79 4.86
CA ILE A 8 -6.86 4.02 4.08
C ILE A 8 -6.85 3.68 2.59
N HIS A 9 -7.94 4.03 1.93
CA HIS A 9 -8.22 3.73 0.53
C HIS A 9 -8.25 4.98 -0.33
N ALA A 10 -7.68 4.89 -1.53
CA ALA A 10 -7.78 5.90 -2.57
C ALA A 10 -8.80 5.52 -3.67
N THR A 11 -9.32 4.30 -3.64
CA THR A 11 -10.31 3.78 -4.59
C THR A 11 -11.32 2.89 -3.89
N ARG A 12 -12.60 3.03 -4.27
CA ARG A 12 -13.68 2.20 -3.76
C ARG A 12 -13.54 0.72 -4.12
N ALA A 13 -12.91 0.42 -5.26
CA ALA A 13 -12.72 -0.94 -5.73
C ALA A 13 -11.84 -1.80 -4.81
N ALA A 14 -11.02 -1.17 -3.95
CA ALA A 14 -10.15 -1.88 -3.00
C ALA A 14 -10.82 -2.17 -1.65
N VAL A 15 -11.95 -1.51 -1.34
CA VAL A 15 -12.57 -1.57 -0.01
C VAL A 15 -13.09 -2.98 0.30
N THR A 16 -14.06 -3.46 -0.48
CA THR A 16 -14.69 -4.76 -0.25
C THR A 16 -13.69 -5.93 -0.26
N PRO A 17 -12.77 -6.03 -1.24
CA PRO A 17 -11.80 -7.14 -1.24
C PRO A 17 -10.89 -7.17 0.00
N ILE A 18 -10.56 -6.00 0.57
CA ILE A 18 -9.71 -5.94 1.77
C ILE A 18 -10.52 -6.28 3.01
N GLU A 19 -11.74 -5.77 3.14
CA GLU A 19 -12.65 -6.13 4.25
C GLU A 19 -12.90 -7.64 4.28
N GLU A 20 -13.23 -8.24 3.13
CA GLU A 20 -13.38 -9.70 2.99
C GLU A 20 -12.08 -10.48 3.33
N ALA A 21 -10.91 -9.89 3.07
CA ALA A 21 -9.64 -10.50 3.44
C ALA A 21 -9.42 -10.48 4.95
N PHE A 22 -9.77 -9.38 5.64
CA PHE A 22 -9.73 -9.32 7.10
C PHE A 22 -10.72 -10.31 7.72
N ASP A 23 -11.97 -10.32 7.27
CA ASP A 23 -13.01 -11.24 7.78
C ASP A 23 -12.58 -12.72 7.67
N ARG A 24 -11.85 -13.06 6.60
CA ARG A 24 -11.42 -14.44 6.35
C ARG A 24 -10.11 -14.82 7.05
N LEU A 25 -9.15 -13.90 7.14
CA LEU A 25 -7.79 -14.19 7.58
C LEU A 25 -7.50 -13.74 9.01
N TRP A 26 -8.23 -12.75 9.52
CA TRP A 26 -8.07 -12.20 10.86
C TRP A 26 -9.39 -11.61 11.41
N PRO A 27 -10.41 -12.45 11.63
CA PRO A 27 -11.74 -12.01 12.07
C PRO A 27 -11.78 -11.37 13.46
N GLU A 28 -10.75 -11.57 14.28
CA GLU A 28 -10.64 -10.97 15.62
C GLU A 28 -10.08 -9.54 15.61
N ALA A 29 -9.69 -9.01 14.45
CA ALA A 29 -9.24 -7.63 14.33
C ALA A 29 -10.41 -6.72 13.95
N ASP A 30 -10.58 -5.62 14.68
CA ASP A 30 -11.48 -4.55 14.29
C ASP A 30 -10.90 -3.81 13.08
N THR A 31 -11.72 -3.55 12.06
CA THR A 31 -11.28 -2.82 10.87
C THR A 31 -12.07 -1.52 10.67
N ILE A 32 -11.35 -0.45 10.33
CA ILE A 32 -11.95 0.85 10.02
C ILE A 32 -11.52 1.27 8.62
N SER A 33 -12.46 1.37 7.68
CA SER A 33 -12.19 1.85 6.32
C SER A 33 -12.33 3.37 6.22
N LEU A 34 -11.25 4.05 5.80
CA LEU A 34 -11.25 5.46 5.41
C LEU A 34 -11.06 5.55 3.90
N LEU A 35 -12.04 6.11 3.19
CA LEU A 35 -11.99 6.24 1.74
C LEU A 35 -11.87 7.72 1.33
N ASP A 36 -10.83 8.03 0.57
CA ASP A 36 -10.65 9.32 -0.08
C ASP A 36 -10.40 9.14 -1.59
N GLU A 37 -11.50 9.08 -2.35
CA GLU A 37 -11.47 8.86 -3.81
C GLU A 37 -10.78 10.01 -4.57
N SER A 38 -10.70 11.19 -3.95
CA SER A 38 -10.06 12.34 -4.60
C SER A 38 -8.53 12.26 -4.59
N LEU A 39 -7.91 11.44 -3.73
CA LEU A 39 -6.46 11.22 -3.76
C LEU A 39 -5.97 10.74 -5.13
N SER A 40 -6.63 9.71 -5.68
CA SER A 40 -6.27 9.15 -6.99
C SER A 40 -6.52 10.16 -8.12
N VAL A 41 -7.65 10.88 -8.07
CA VAL A 41 -7.99 11.90 -9.06
C VAL A 41 -6.99 13.06 -9.05
N ASP A 42 -6.61 13.53 -7.88
CA ASP A 42 -5.68 14.65 -7.73
C ASP A 42 -4.25 14.25 -8.13
N LEU A 43 -3.84 13.01 -7.84
CA LEU A 43 -2.57 12.47 -8.31
C LEU A 43 -2.53 12.36 -9.83
N GLU A 44 -3.61 11.86 -10.45
CA GLU A 44 -3.71 11.76 -11.91
C GLU A 44 -3.65 13.15 -12.57
N LYS A 45 -4.39 14.13 -12.05
CA LYS A 45 -4.38 15.51 -12.54
C LYS A 45 -3.01 16.17 -12.41
N ALA A 46 -2.33 15.95 -11.29
CA ALA A 46 -1.00 16.51 -11.06
C ALA A 46 0.09 15.81 -11.89
N GLY A 47 -0.13 14.56 -12.30
CA GLY A 47 0.84 13.72 -13.01
C GLY A 47 1.97 13.19 -12.12
N GLU A 48 2.12 13.72 -10.91
CA GLU A 48 3.14 13.34 -9.93
C GLU A 48 2.68 13.59 -8.49
N LEU A 49 3.39 13.00 -7.53
CA LEU A 49 3.10 13.18 -6.11
C LEU A 49 3.55 14.58 -5.64
N THR A 50 2.58 15.40 -5.26
CA THR A 50 2.83 16.79 -4.83
C THR A 50 2.99 16.91 -3.30
N PRO A 51 3.63 17.97 -2.78
CA PRO A 51 3.68 18.23 -1.34
C PRO A 51 2.29 18.32 -0.67
N ALA A 52 1.27 18.79 -1.41
CA ALA A 52 -0.10 18.84 -0.94
C ALA A 52 -0.68 17.42 -0.75
N LEU A 53 -0.45 16.52 -1.70
CA LEU A 53 -0.83 15.11 -1.60
C LEU A 53 -0.09 14.40 -0.46
N MET A 54 1.21 14.65 -0.30
CA MET A 54 1.99 14.13 0.84
C MET A 54 1.39 14.56 2.18
N THR A 55 1.07 15.85 2.31
CA THR A 55 0.46 16.40 3.52
C THR A 55 -0.91 15.76 3.79
N ARG A 56 -1.70 15.52 2.74
CA ARG A 56 -3.03 14.91 2.84
C ARG A 56 -2.97 13.46 3.33
N VAL A 57 -2.08 12.65 2.76
CA VAL A 57 -1.83 11.27 3.22
C VAL A 57 -1.44 11.24 4.71
N GLY A 58 -0.52 12.12 5.13
CA GLY A 58 -0.13 12.23 6.53
C GLY A 58 -1.25 12.73 7.46
N ARG A 59 -2.21 13.52 6.95
CA ARG A 59 -3.41 13.93 7.71
C ARG A 59 -4.38 12.76 7.90
N LEU A 60 -4.59 11.95 6.86
CA LEU A 60 -5.44 10.76 6.95
C LEU A 60 -4.87 9.74 7.95
N ALA A 61 -3.54 9.53 7.92
CA ALA A 61 -2.89 8.65 8.90
C ALA A 61 -3.07 9.15 10.35
N ARG A 62 -2.89 10.46 10.58
CA ARG A 62 -3.11 11.06 11.90
C ARG A 62 -4.57 11.00 12.35
N PHE A 63 -5.50 11.16 11.41
CA PHE A 63 -6.92 11.02 11.68
C PHE A 63 -7.26 9.60 12.11
N ALA A 64 -6.75 8.59 11.39
CA ALA A 64 -6.90 7.18 11.77
C ALA A 64 -6.36 6.88 13.17
N LYS A 65 -5.13 7.33 13.48
CA LYS A 65 -4.55 7.20 14.81
C LYS A 65 -5.40 7.88 15.89
N ALA A 66 -5.86 9.11 15.64
CA ALA A 66 -6.72 9.84 16.57
C ALA A 66 -8.08 9.15 16.78
N GLY A 67 -8.53 8.37 15.81
CA GLY A 67 -9.71 7.50 15.90
C GLY A 67 -9.50 6.21 16.68
N GLY A 68 -8.30 5.95 17.22
CA GLY A 68 -8.01 4.78 18.05
C GLY A 68 -7.41 3.59 17.29
N ALA A 69 -6.93 3.76 16.06
CA ALA A 69 -6.26 2.69 15.33
C ALA A 69 -4.93 2.29 16.00
N ASP A 70 -4.72 0.99 16.18
CA ASP A 70 -3.47 0.39 16.65
C ASP A 70 -2.47 0.20 15.51
N ALA A 71 -2.95 0.12 14.27
CA ALA A 71 -2.13 0.06 13.05
C ALA A 71 -2.87 0.69 11.86
N ILE A 72 -2.10 1.09 10.84
CA ILE A 72 -2.62 1.68 9.61
C ILE A 72 -2.12 0.90 8.40
N LEU A 73 -3.03 0.51 7.52
CA LEU A 73 -2.74 -0.09 6.22
C LEU A 73 -3.17 0.85 5.10
N PHE A 74 -2.27 1.18 4.18
CA PHE A 74 -2.61 1.87 2.94
C PHE A 74 -2.85 0.85 1.82
N SER A 75 -4.04 0.89 1.21
CA SER A 75 -4.42 -0.05 0.15
C SER A 75 -3.91 0.32 -1.24
N CYS A 76 -3.27 1.48 -1.40
CA CYS A 76 -2.78 1.98 -2.69
C CYS A 76 -1.24 2.10 -2.73
N SER A 77 -0.62 1.57 -3.79
CA SER A 77 0.83 1.64 -4.01
C SER A 77 1.31 2.94 -4.68
N ALA A 78 0.40 3.84 -5.08
CA ALA A 78 0.75 5.07 -5.79
C ALA A 78 1.32 6.17 -4.87
N PHE A 79 1.15 6.05 -3.56
CA PHE A 79 1.52 7.06 -2.57
C PHE A 79 2.74 6.66 -1.72
N GLY A 80 3.59 5.76 -2.21
CA GLY A 80 4.69 5.14 -1.44
C GLY A 80 5.52 6.14 -0.63
N GLU A 81 6.02 7.21 -1.25
CA GLU A 81 6.84 8.23 -0.56
C GLU A 81 6.06 8.99 0.52
N ALA A 82 4.78 9.28 0.29
CA ALA A 82 3.92 9.90 1.29
C ALA A 82 3.62 8.95 2.46
N ILE A 83 3.47 7.65 2.18
CA ILE A 83 3.24 6.62 3.19
C ILE A 83 4.49 6.42 4.06
N GLU A 84 5.69 6.39 3.46
CA GLU A 84 6.94 6.33 4.22
C GLU A 84 7.15 7.58 5.08
N SER A 85 6.82 8.76 4.56
CA SER A 85 6.83 9.99 5.35
C SER A 85 5.83 9.96 6.50
N ALA A 86 4.65 9.36 6.30
CA ALA A 86 3.68 9.19 7.37
C ALA A 86 4.22 8.22 8.43
N ARG A 87 4.72 7.05 8.00
CA ARG A 87 5.32 6.01 8.85
C ARG A 87 6.40 6.58 9.77
N SER A 88 7.34 7.36 9.26
CA SER A 88 8.44 7.93 10.06
C SER A 88 7.99 8.92 11.14
N SER A 89 6.76 9.43 11.04
CA SER A 89 6.17 10.40 11.97
C SER A 89 5.11 9.78 12.91
N MET A 90 4.84 8.47 12.80
CA MET A 90 3.84 7.78 13.62
C MET A 90 4.51 6.91 14.69
N GLU A 91 3.79 6.73 15.80
CA GLU A 91 4.17 5.81 16.90
C GLU A 91 3.54 4.42 16.75
N ILE A 92 2.58 4.29 15.83
CA ILE A 92 1.90 3.03 15.50
C ILE A 92 2.40 2.51 14.16
N PRO A 93 2.35 1.19 13.90
CA PRO A 93 2.71 0.62 12.62
C PRO A 93 1.90 1.24 11.48
N VAL A 94 2.60 1.66 10.43
CA VAL A 94 2.00 2.08 9.16
C VAL A 94 2.56 1.16 8.10
N LEU A 95 1.72 0.53 7.28
CA LEU A 95 2.10 -0.48 6.30
C LEU A 95 1.60 -0.12 4.91
N LYS A 96 2.42 -0.39 3.89
CA LYS A 96 1.96 -0.44 2.49
C LYS A 96 1.46 -1.86 2.17
N LEU A 97 0.45 -1.96 1.31
CA LEU A 97 -0.15 -3.23 0.92
C LEU A 97 0.86 -4.26 0.36
N ASN A 98 1.85 -3.80 -0.41
CA ASN A 98 2.73 -4.69 -1.15
C ASN A 98 3.83 -5.34 -0.31
N GLU A 99 4.18 -4.78 0.86
CA GLU A 99 5.39 -5.15 1.59
C GLU A 99 5.41 -6.65 1.89
N ALA A 100 4.34 -7.18 2.50
CA ALA A 100 4.23 -8.59 2.84
C ALA A 100 4.33 -9.50 1.59
N MET A 101 3.61 -9.15 0.52
CA MET A 101 3.65 -9.90 -0.74
C MET A 101 5.07 -9.92 -1.34
N LEU A 102 5.77 -8.79 -1.31
CA LEU A 102 7.13 -8.67 -1.86
C LEU A 102 8.16 -9.40 -0.99
N GLU A 103 8.00 -9.38 0.34
CA GLU A 103 8.84 -10.14 1.27
C GLU A 103 8.74 -11.64 1.02
N GLU A 104 7.51 -12.16 0.88
CA GLU A 104 7.25 -13.56 0.55
C GLU A 104 7.84 -13.94 -0.81
N ALA A 105 7.62 -13.10 -1.84
CA ALA A 105 8.17 -13.35 -3.18
C ALA A 105 9.72 -13.40 -3.17
N LEU A 106 10.35 -12.47 -2.45
CA LEU A 106 11.81 -12.43 -2.28
C LEU A 106 12.36 -13.59 -1.43
N ALA A 107 11.56 -14.15 -0.52
CA ALA A 107 11.90 -15.35 0.23
C ALA A 107 11.79 -16.62 -0.63
N ALA A 108 10.80 -16.67 -1.53
CA ALA A 108 10.55 -17.81 -2.41
C ALA A 108 11.61 -17.99 -3.51
N GLY A 109 12.26 -16.93 -3.97
CA GLY A 109 13.37 -17.06 -4.92
C GLY A 109 13.83 -15.77 -5.59
N SER A 110 14.77 -15.92 -6.52
CA SER A 110 15.39 -14.78 -7.24
C SER A 110 14.77 -14.49 -8.60
N ARG A 111 13.76 -15.25 -9.04
CA ARG A 111 13.06 -15.04 -10.32
C ARG A 111 11.60 -14.69 -10.05
N ILE A 112 11.33 -13.41 -9.93
CA ILE A 112 9.99 -12.89 -9.61
C ILE A 112 9.37 -12.31 -10.88
N ARG A 113 8.09 -12.66 -11.11
CA ARG A 113 7.26 -12.10 -12.17
C ARG A 113 6.14 -11.30 -11.54
N LEU A 114 5.97 -10.07 -12.02
CA LEU A 114 4.87 -9.20 -11.62
C LEU A 114 3.78 -9.27 -12.69
N VAL A 115 2.55 -9.49 -12.26
CA VAL A 115 1.34 -9.44 -13.09
C VAL A 115 0.42 -8.39 -12.47
N ALA A 116 -0.04 -7.44 -13.28
CA ALA A 116 -0.95 -6.40 -12.85
C ALA A 116 -1.91 -6.03 -13.99
N THR A 117 -3.10 -5.57 -13.62
CA THR A 117 -4.14 -5.08 -14.54
C THR A 117 -4.14 -3.55 -14.68
N PHE A 118 -3.36 -2.86 -13.86
CA PHE A 118 -3.23 -1.40 -13.86
C PHE A 118 -1.77 -1.01 -14.13
N GLU A 119 -1.47 -0.65 -15.38
CA GLU A 119 -0.11 -0.32 -15.85
C GLU A 119 0.66 0.66 -14.93
N PRO A 120 0.04 1.73 -14.37
CA PRO A 120 0.76 2.66 -13.49
C PRO A 120 1.29 2.03 -12.19
N SER A 121 0.66 0.97 -11.67
CA SER A 121 1.14 0.31 -10.44
C SER A 121 2.44 -0.47 -10.66
N ILE A 122 2.71 -0.92 -11.89
CA ILE A 122 3.86 -1.76 -12.23
C ILE A 122 5.17 -1.06 -11.90
N ARG A 123 5.32 0.22 -12.30
CA ARG A 123 6.53 1.00 -12.02
C ARG A 123 6.76 1.17 -10.52
N SER A 124 5.69 1.42 -9.76
CA SER A 124 5.77 1.58 -8.30
C SER A 124 6.21 0.27 -7.62
N ILE A 125 5.55 -0.85 -7.94
CA ILE A 125 5.87 -2.16 -7.34
C ILE A 125 7.28 -2.62 -7.72
N LEU A 126 7.75 -2.33 -8.94
CA LEU A 126 9.12 -2.67 -9.35
C LEU A 126 10.18 -1.82 -8.64
N LYS A 127 9.90 -0.54 -8.37
CA LYS A 127 10.77 0.32 -7.55
C LYS A 127 10.90 -0.27 -6.15
N GLU A 128 9.76 -0.59 -5.52
CA GLU A 128 9.69 -1.16 -4.17
C GLU A 128 10.40 -2.54 -4.08
N LEU A 129 10.13 -3.44 -5.03
CA LEU A 129 10.85 -4.71 -5.14
C LEU A 129 12.37 -4.50 -5.29
N GLY A 130 12.77 -3.46 -6.03
CA GLY A 130 14.16 -3.07 -6.19
C GLY A 130 14.81 -2.68 -4.87
N GLU A 131 14.18 -1.76 -4.14
CA GLU A 131 14.60 -1.27 -2.83
C GLU A 131 14.71 -2.41 -1.82
N MET A 132 13.69 -3.29 -1.74
CA MET A 132 13.67 -4.43 -0.83
C MET A 132 14.70 -5.52 -1.20
N SER A 133 15.02 -5.66 -2.48
CA SER A 133 16.03 -6.63 -2.94
C SER A 133 17.47 -6.18 -2.72
N ALA A 134 17.73 -4.86 -2.62
CA ALA A 134 19.07 -4.31 -2.49
C ALA A 134 19.77 -4.72 -1.17
N GLY A 135 18.99 -5.04 -0.13
CA GLY A 135 19.50 -5.58 1.14
C GLY A 135 19.80 -7.09 1.13
N ARG A 136 19.48 -7.82 0.04
CA ARG A 136 19.62 -9.29 -0.02
C ARG A 136 20.79 -9.68 -0.94
N SER A 137 21.68 -10.56 -0.49
CA SER A 137 22.89 -11.00 -1.22
C SER A 137 22.65 -11.74 -2.54
N ARG A 138 21.40 -11.98 -2.97
CA ARG A 138 21.05 -12.68 -4.22
C ARG A 138 20.54 -11.70 -5.28
N LYS A 139 21.24 -11.62 -6.42
CA LYS A 139 20.79 -10.88 -7.61
C LYS A 139 19.46 -11.46 -8.11
N SER A 140 18.38 -10.68 -8.06
CA SER A 140 17.07 -11.07 -8.60
C SER A 140 16.97 -10.75 -10.09
N ARG A 141 16.54 -11.73 -10.89
CA ARG A 141 16.18 -11.57 -12.32
C ARG A 141 14.68 -11.28 -12.42
N ARG A 142 14.32 -10.22 -13.15
CA ARG A 142 12.96 -9.67 -13.25
C ARG A 142 12.38 -9.95 -14.63
N THR A 143 11.12 -10.36 -14.72
CA THR A 143 10.39 -10.52 -16.00
C THR A 143 8.96 -10.00 -15.84
N PHE A 144 8.48 -9.27 -16.84
CA PHE A 144 7.22 -8.51 -16.79
C PHE A 144 6.21 -9.09 -17.79
N VAL A 145 4.94 -9.15 -17.38
CA VAL A 145 3.79 -9.37 -18.26
C VAL A 145 2.65 -8.47 -17.79
N SER A 146 2.28 -7.47 -18.58
CA SER A 146 1.07 -6.66 -18.39
C SER A 146 -0.06 -7.24 -19.24
N PHE A 147 -1.26 -7.29 -18.67
CA PHE A 147 -2.48 -7.57 -19.41
C PHE A 147 -3.35 -6.31 -19.37
N PRO A 148 -3.79 -5.78 -20.52
CA PRO A 148 -4.75 -4.69 -20.54
C PRO A 148 -6.05 -5.16 -19.88
N MET A 149 -6.63 -4.31 -19.04
CA MET A 149 -7.96 -4.53 -18.49
C MET A 149 -8.96 -4.59 -19.67
N LEU A 150 -9.73 -5.68 -19.77
CA LEU A 150 -10.83 -5.82 -20.73
C LEU A 150 -11.95 -4.82 -20.43
#